data_AF-K6XGM8-F1
#
_entry.id   AF-K6XGM8-F1
#
_cell.length_a   1.000
_cell.length_b   1.000
_cell.length_c   1.000
_cell.angle_alpha   90.00
_cell.angle_beta   90.00
_cell.angle_gamma   90.00
#
_symmetry.space_group_name_H-M   'P 1'
#
loop_
_entity.id
_entity.type
_entity.pdbx_description
1 polymer ?
#
loop_
_entity_poly.entity_id
_entity_poly.type
_entity_poly.pdbx_seq_one_letter_code
_entity_poly.pdbx_strand_id
1 'polypeptide(L)'
;MVEQQRTPVEVDGHRLVLTNLDKVLYPTAGFTKAEVMQYLTAVAPALLPQLRRRTVTRVRWPHGTGSESFFEKNLPAGSPRWVQRVSIASASSRSTREGREPETVVYPLIDNVAGLVWLANLAALELHVHQWRVDAEGVPQIPDRLVVDLDPGPPAGLGECAQVALLVREALQGVLPGPIIPVTSGNKGLQLYVPTPQLRAADDTRALAQGLAEALAAQHPHLVVSRMTKAVRPGKVFLDWSQNTRAKTTICPYSLRGRGGSPTVAAPRSWAEIERAANSEVDVLRQLTPRQVLERLQRDGDLMNV
;
A
#
# COMPACT_ATOMS: atom_id res chain seq x y z
N MET A 1 1.26 -2.68 -38.40
CA MET A 1 1.88 -2.75 -37.07
C MET A 1 2.30 -1.33 -36.73
N VAL A 2 1.74 -0.72 -35.68
CA VAL A 2 2.21 0.60 -35.23
C VAL A 2 3.57 0.37 -34.57
N GLU A 3 4.61 1.01 -35.10
CA GLU A 3 5.95 0.91 -34.55
C GLU A 3 5.93 1.46 -33.11
N GLN A 4 6.38 0.64 -32.16
CA GLN A 4 6.35 1.02 -30.76
C GLN A 4 7.42 2.09 -30.53
N GLN A 5 7.02 3.33 -30.25
CA GLN A 5 7.96 4.40 -29.95
C GLN A 5 8.81 4.00 -28.73
N ARG A 6 10.13 3.99 -28.93
CA ARG A 6 11.13 3.66 -27.91
C ARG A 6 11.95 4.89 -27.61
N THR A 7 11.92 5.33 -26.35
CA THR A 7 12.65 6.51 -25.90
C THR A 7 13.73 6.07 -24.92
N PRO A 8 15.01 6.03 -25.32
CA PRO A 8 16.10 5.80 -24.38
C PRO A 8 16.24 6.99 -23.44
N VAL A 9 16.35 6.73 -22.15
CA VAL A 9 16.53 7.75 -21.11
C VAL A 9 17.58 7.28 -20.10
N GLU A 10 18.18 8.24 -19.40
CA GLU A 10 19.04 7.99 -18.25
C GLU A 10 18.38 8.61 -17.01
N VAL A 11 18.18 7.81 -15.97
CA VAL A 11 17.56 8.23 -14.69
C VAL A 11 18.42 7.65 -13.57
N ASP A 12 18.86 8.48 -12.62
CA ASP A 12 19.78 8.09 -11.54
C ASP A 12 21.02 7.30 -12.03
N GLY A 13 21.58 7.67 -13.19
CA GLY A 13 22.72 6.97 -13.79
C GLY A 13 22.39 5.59 -14.40
N HIS A 14 21.11 5.22 -14.48
CA HIS A 14 20.64 3.98 -15.08
C HIS A 14 19.94 4.22 -16.42
N ARG A 15 20.35 3.44 -17.43
CA ARG A 15 19.72 3.48 -18.76
C ARG A 15 18.42 2.67 -18.78
N LEU A 16 17.38 3.29 -19.31
CA LEU A 16 16.04 2.74 -19.49
C LEU A 16 15.56 2.98 -20.92
N VAL A 17 14.70 2.10 -21.43
CA VAL A 17 13.98 2.33 -22.68
C VAL A 17 12.49 2.44 -22.35
N LEU A 18 11.97 3.65 -22.39
CA LEU A 18 10.55 3.91 -22.19
C LEU A 18 9.80 3.63 -23.48
N THR A 19 8.56 3.18 -23.35
CA THR A 19 7.69 2.88 -24.50
C THR A 19 6.33 3.50 -24.29
N ASN A 20 5.51 3.69 -25.32
CA ASN A 20 4.07 3.96 -25.19
C ASN A 20 3.72 5.04 -24.14
N LEU A 21 4.42 6.17 -24.13
CA LEU A 21 4.27 7.19 -23.09
C LEU A 21 2.86 7.81 -23.09
N ASP A 22 2.30 8.01 -24.28
CA ASP A 22 0.95 8.57 -24.47
C ASP A 22 -0.17 7.55 -24.23
N LYS A 23 0.18 6.30 -23.86
CA LYS A 23 -0.82 5.27 -23.59
C LYS A 23 -1.64 5.66 -22.38
N VAL A 24 -2.95 5.84 -22.58
CA VAL A 24 -3.92 6.04 -21.50
C VAL A 24 -4.00 4.77 -20.64
N LEU A 25 -3.68 4.91 -19.35
CA LEU A 25 -3.81 3.83 -18.37
C LEU A 25 -5.06 3.99 -17.50
N TYR A 26 -5.62 5.20 -17.38
CA TYR A 26 -6.88 5.47 -16.68
C TYR A 26 -7.90 6.10 -17.64
N PRO A 27 -8.81 5.31 -18.23
CA PRO A 27 -9.64 5.76 -19.35
C PRO A 27 -10.57 6.95 -19.05
N THR A 28 -11.16 7.02 -17.86
CA THR A 28 -12.10 8.10 -17.49
C THR A 28 -11.38 9.43 -17.29
N ALA A 29 -10.17 9.42 -16.75
CA ALA A 29 -9.36 10.62 -16.54
C ALA A 29 -8.48 10.98 -17.75
N GLY A 30 -8.34 10.09 -18.73
CA GLY A 30 -7.34 10.23 -19.80
C GLY A 30 -5.89 10.13 -19.31
N PHE A 31 -5.66 9.67 -18.08
CA PHE A 31 -4.34 9.70 -17.44
C PHE A 31 -3.39 8.68 -18.09
N THR A 32 -2.29 9.19 -18.62
CA THR A 32 -1.33 8.47 -19.45
C THR A 32 -0.23 7.79 -18.64
N LYS A 33 0.53 6.93 -19.31
CA LYS A 33 1.72 6.31 -18.71
C LYS A 33 2.80 7.34 -18.38
N ALA A 34 2.95 8.39 -19.19
CA ALA A 34 3.84 9.50 -18.90
C ALA A 34 3.46 10.20 -17.59
N GLU A 35 2.17 10.45 -17.36
CA GLU A 35 1.71 11.08 -16.12
C GLU A 35 1.85 10.17 -14.89
N VAL A 36 1.71 8.84 -15.06
CA VAL A 36 2.06 7.87 -14.01
C VAL A 36 3.54 7.99 -13.64
N MET A 37 4.43 8.04 -14.63
CA MET A 37 5.87 8.22 -14.40
C MET A 37 6.13 9.55 -13.70
N GLN A 38 5.54 10.65 -14.18
CA GLN A 38 5.70 11.98 -13.60
C GLN A 38 5.25 12.05 -12.15
N TYR A 39 4.12 11.42 -11.81
CA TYR A 39 3.67 11.35 -10.43
C TYR A 39 4.66 10.57 -9.55
N LEU A 40 5.10 9.38 -9.99
CA LEU A 40 6.01 8.55 -9.21
C LEU A 40 7.39 9.21 -9.01
N THR A 41 7.90 9.93 -10.01
CA THR A 41 9.17 10.67 -9.88
C THR A 41 9.00 11.87 -8.95
N ALA A 42 7.88 12.60 -9.03
CA ALA A 42 7.63 13.76 -8.17
C ALA A 42 7.40 13.38 -6.71
N VAL A 43 6.71 12.27 -6.44
CA VAL A 43 6.45 11.78 -5.07
C VAL A 43 7.61 10.95 -4.50
N ALA A 44 8.65 10.66 -5.29
CA ALA A 44 9.75 9.77 -4.92
C ALA A 44 10.40 10.10 -3.56
N PRO A 45 10.65 11.38 -3.19
CA PRO A 45 11.24 11.71 -1.89
C PRO A 45 10.41 11.19 -0.70
N ALA A 46 9.09 11.13 -0.82
CA ALA A 46 8.18 10.61 0.22
C ALA A 46 7.87 9.11 0.06
N LEU A 47 7.82 8.60 -1.18
CA LEU A 47 7.52 7.19 -1.47
C LEU A 47 8.70 6.25 -1.20
N LEU A 48 9.93 6.62 -1.58
CA LEU A 48 11.10 5.75 -1.47
C LEU A 48 11.42 5.33 -0.02
N PRO A 49 11.32 6.21 1.01
CA PRO A 49 11.47 5.80 2.41
C PRO A 49 10.51 4.68 2.82
N GLN A 50 9.30 4.67 2.26
CA GLN A 50 8.26 3.68 2.54
C GLN A 50 8.51 2.33 1.84
N LEU A 51 9.22 2.34 0.71
CA LEU A 51 9.63 1.14 -0.04
C LEU A 51 10.97 0.57 0.45
N ARG A 52 11.80 1.38 1.11
CA ARG A 52 13.19 1.05 1.45
C ARG A 52 13.33 -0.32 2.14
N ARG A 53 14.07 -1.21 1.49
CA ARG A 53 14.33 -2.60 1.92
C ARG A 53 13.07 -3.44 2.16
N ARG A 54 11.93 -3.06 1.60
CA ARG A 54 10.73 -3.89 1.55
C ARG A 54 10.63 -4.53 0.18
N THR A 55 10.20 -5.79 0.16
CA THR A 55 9.89 -6.47 -1.09
C THR A 55 8.63 -5.88 -1.73
N VAL A 56 8.66 -5.67 -3.05
CA VAL A 56 7.56 -5.04 -3.78
C VAL A 56 6.81 -6.07 -4.63
N THR A 57 5.56 -6.34 -4.24
CA THR A 57 4.57 -7.00 -5.10
C THR A 57 3.93 -5.93 -5.98
N ARG A 58 3.86 -6.17 -7.29
CA ARG A 58 3.28 -5.24 -8.24
C ARG A 58 1.89 -5.71 -8.64
N VAL A 59 0.95 -4.79 -8.80
CA VAL A 59 -0.26 -5.05 -9.58
C VAL A 59 -0.17 -4.25 -10.86
N ARG A 60 -0.26 -4.96 -11.98
CA ARG A 60 0.02 -4.40 -13.30
C ARG A 60 -1.24 -4.36 -14.15
N TRP A 61 -1.40 -3.24 -14.86
CA TRP A 61 -2.43 -3.04 -15.88
C TRP A 61 -1.77 -2.67 -17.21
N PRO A 62 -1.18 -3.63 -17.94
CA PRO A 62 -0.47 -3.33 -19.18
C PRO A 62 -1.35 -2.62 -20.20
N HIS A 63 -2.67 -2.83 -20.17
CA HIS A 63 -3.67 -2.25 -21.06
C HIS A 63 -4.56 -1.18 -20.39
N GLY A 64 -4.19 -0.72 -19.20
CA GLY A 64 -4.96 0.27 -18.43
C GLY A 64 -6.05 -0.36 -17.55
N THR A 65 -6.61 0.45 -16.66
CA THR A 65 -7.54 0.03 -15.59
C THR A 65 -8.91 -0.42 -16.06
N GLY A 66 -9.23 -0.18 -17.34
CA GLY A 66 -10.41 -0.75 -18.01
C GLY A 66 -10.22 -2.20 -18.50
N SER A 67 -9.04 -2.79 -18.30
CA SER A 67 -8.70 -4.16 -18.70
C SER A 67 -8.24 -5.00 -17.51
N GLU A 68 -7.98 -6.28 -17.75
CA GLU A 68 -7.50 -7.19 -16.72
C GLU A 68 -6.17 -6.74 -16.11
N SER A 69 -6.05 -7.01 -14.80
CA SER A 69 -4.85 -6.78 -14.01
C SER A 69 -4.27 -8.11 -13.55
N PHE A 70 -2.99 -8.12 -13.21
CA PHE A 70 -2.41 -9.27 -12.52
C PHE A 70 -1.44 -8.85 -11.42
N PHE A 71 -1.38 -9.68 -10.39
CA PHE A 71 -0.40 -9.58 -9.31
C PHE A 71 0.89 -10.26 -9.77
N GLU A 72 2.02 -9.57 -9.60
CA GLU A 72 3.33 -10.06 -9.96
C GLU A 72 4.27 -9.92 -8.75
N LYS A 73 4.58 -11.07 -8.15
CA LYS A 73 5.51 -11.17 -7.03
C LYS A 73 6.94 -11.41 -7.53
N ASN A 74 7.10 -12.44 -8.35
CA ASN A 74 8.39 -12.80 -8.92
C ASN A 74 8.85 -11.74 -9.93
N LEU A 75 10.12 -11.40 -9.97
CA LEU A 75 10.69 -10.51 -10.96
C LEU A 75 10.56 -11.12 -12.36
N PRO A 76 10.09 -10.36 -13.37
CA PRO A 76 10.00 -10.89 -14.73
C PRO A 76 11.39 -11.17 -15.30
N ALA A 77 11.46 -12.18 -16.16
CA ALA A 77 12.68 -12.48 -16.92
C ALA A 77 13.10 -11.24 -17.73
N GLY A 78 14.41 -10.97 -17.78
CA GLY A 78 14.94 -9.78 -18.45
C GLY A 78 14.83 -8.47 -17.66
N SER A 79 14.43 -8.52 -16.38
CA SER A 79 14.53 -7.35 -15.49
C SER A 79 15.96 -6.78 -15.46
N PRO A 80 16.14 -5.44 -15.48
CA PRO A 80 17.47 -4.84 -15.52
C PRO A 80 18.37 -5.33 -14.39
N ARG A 81 19.66 -5.53 -14.67
CA ARG A 81 20.62 -6.06 -13.68
C ARG A 81 20.82 -5.13 -12.48
N TRP A 82 20.66 -3.83 -12.66
CA TRP A 82 20.78 -2.84 -11.60
C TRP A 82 19.56 -2.79 -10.68
N VAL A 83 18.43 -3.41 -11.05
CA VAL A 83 17.29 -3.56 -10.13
C VAL A 83 17.67 -4.57 -9.07
N GLN A 84 17.82 -4.08 -7.84
CA GLN A 84 18.08 -4.91 -6.67
C GLN A 84 16.96 -5.93 -6.47
N ARG A 85 17.33 -7.11 -5.98
CA ARG A 85 16.43 -8.24 -5.82
C ARG A 85 16.77 -9.06 -4.60
N VAL A 86 15.76 -9.72 -4.04
CA VAL A 86 15.92 -10.62 -2.90
C VAL A 86 15.05 -11.86 -3.08
N SER A 87 15.62 -13.02 -2.73
CA SER A 87 14.93 -14.31 -2.76
C SER A 87 14.29 -14.60 -1.43
N ILE A 88 12.98 -14.81 -1.42
CA ILE A 88 12.20 -15.09 -0.20
C ILE A 88 11.56 -16.47 -0.33
N ALA A 89 11.81 -17.33 0.65
CA ALA A 89 11.06 -18.58 0.79
C ALA A 89 9.59 -18.28 1.08
N SER A 90 8.70 -18.66 0.17
CA SER A 90 7.26 -18.45 0.28
C SER A 90 6.68 -19.41 1.33
N ALA A 91 6.34 -18.87 2.49
CA ALA A 91 5.51 -19.55 3.48
C ALA A 91 4.03 -19.54 3.04
N SER A 92 3.72 -20.02 1.84
CA SER A 92 2.33 -20.15 1.41
C SER A 92 1.65 -21.23 2.27
N SER A 93 0.40 -21.00 2.69
CA SER A 93 -0.37 -22.00 3.45
C SER A 93 -0.63 -23.30 2.68
N ARG A 94 -0.39 -23.32 1.36
CA ARG A 94 -0.50 -24.50 0.50
C ARG A 94 0.77 -25.35 0.52
N SER A 95 1.96 -24.73 0.43
CA SER A 95 3.23 -25.48 0.45
C SER A 95 3.45 -26.21 1.78
N THR A 96 3.10 -25.58 2.90
CA THR A 96 3.23 -26.20 4.23
C THR A 96 2.23 -27.32 4.50
N ARG A 97 1.04 -27.28 3.88
CA ARG A 97 0.02 -28.35 4.00
C ARG A 97 0.33 -29.59 3.17
N GLU A 98 1.07 -29.44 2.07
CA GLU A 98 1.36 -30.52 1.13
C GLU A 98 2.77 -31.11 1.31
N GLY A 99 3.53 -30.69 2.33
CA GLY A 99 4.91 -31.15 2.56
C GLY A 99 5.88 -30.80 1.43
N ARG A 100 5.56 -29.77 0.63
CA ARG A 100 6.40 -29.30 -0.48
C ARG A 100 7.41 -28.29 0.02
N GLU A 101 8.61 -28.34 -0.54
CA GLU A 101 9.64 -27.31 -0.37
C GLU A 101 9.04 -25.91 -0.58
N PRO A 102 9.36 -24.92 0.27
CA PRO A 102 8.85 -23.56 0.12
C PRO A 102 9.26 -23.00 -1.25
N GLU A 103 8.27 -22.58 -2.05
CA GLU A 103 8.54 -21.92 -3.33
C GLU A 103 9.40 -20.67 -3.09
N THR A 104 10.54 -20.55 -3.75
CA THR A 104 11.35 -19.32 -3.66
C THR A 104 10.82 -18.28 -4.63
N VAL A 105 10.53 -17.08 -4.12
CA VAL A 105 10.05 -15.94 -4.92
C VAL A 105 11.10 -14.84 -4.91
N VAL A 106 11.48 -14.35 -6.09
CA VAL A 106 12.46 -13.27 -6.21
C VAL A 106 11.74 -11.94 -6.36
N TYR A 107 11.82 -11.08 -5.35
CA TYR A 107 11.17 -9.77 -5.35
C TYR A 107 12.14 -8.65 -5.73
N PRO A 108 11.67 -7.57 -6.37
CA PRO A 108 12.43 -6.33 -6.45
C PRO A 108 12.51 -5.63 -5.10
N LEU A 109 13.65 -4.98 -4.87
CA LEU A 109 13.81 -3.90 -3.90
C LEU A 109 13.94 -2.59 -4.68
N ILE A 110 13.15 -1.58 -4.31
CA ILE A 110 13.08 -0.30 -5.02
C ILE A 110 13.52 0.80 -4.06
N ASP A 111 14.64 1.43 -4.37
CA ASP A 111 15.29 2.41 -3.51
C ASP A 111 15.75 3.68 -4.24
N ASN A 112 15.41 3.83 -5.53
CA ASN A 112 15.76 4.98 -6.35
C ASN A 112 14.66 5.33 -7.38
N VAL A 113 14.79 6.50 -8.01
CA VAL A 113 13.81 7.03 -8.97
C VAL A 113 13.81 6.18 -10.25
N ALA A 114 14.96 5.68 -10.68
CA ALA A 114 15.05 4.79 -11.84
C ALA A 114 14.19 3.52 -11.68
N GLY A 115 14.17 2.93 -10.48
CA GLY A 115 13.33 1.78 -10.15
C GLY A 115 11.84 2.11 -10.22
N LEU A 116 11.42 3.30 -9.77
CA LEU A 116 10.03 3.76 -9.90
C LEU A 116 9.64 3.97 -11.36
N VAL A 117 10.50 4.60 -12.17
CA VAL A 117 10.27 4.79 -13.62
C VAL A 117 10.19 3.43 -14.33
N TRP A 118 11.05 2.48 -13.97
CA TRP A 118 10.99 1.12 -14.49
C TRP A 118 9.65 0.43 -14.18
N LEU A 119 9.18 0.53 -12.93
CA LEU A 119 7.88 -0.01 -12.51
C LEU A 119 6.72 0.64 -13.28
N ALA A 120 6.72 1.96 -13.42
CA ALA A 120 5.73 2.65 -14.24
C ALA A 120 5.77 2.22 -15.71
N ASN A 121 6.95 1.98 -16.27
CA ASN A 121 7.08 1.50 -17.65
C ASN A 121 6.45 0.12 -17.85
N LEU A 122 6.49 -0.73 -16.82
CA LEU A 122 5.81 -2.03 -16.76
C LEU A 122 4.30 -1.93 -16.49
N ALA A 123 3.76 -0.71 -16.35
CA ALA A 123 2.40 -0.41 -15.92
C ALA A 123 2.05 -1.02 -14.55
N ALA A 124 3.02 -1.08 -13.63
CA ALA A 124 2.79 -1.42 -12.22
C ALA A 124 2.18 -0.21 -11.50
N LEU A 125 0.84 -0.16 -11.49
CA LEU A 125 0.11 0.96 -10.90
C LEU A 125 0.02 0.83 -9.38
N GLU A 126 -0.07 -0.39 -8.85
CA GLU A 126 -0.07 -0.60 -7.40
C GLU A 126 1.23 -1.25 -6.93
N LEU A 127 1.83 -0.66 -5.90
CA LEU A 127 3.01 -1.16 -5.21
C LEU A 127 2.59 -1.63 -3.82
N HIS A 128 2.65 -2.94 -3.59
CA HIS A 128 2.29 -3.56 -2.31
C HIS A 128 3.56 -4.06 -1.63
N VAL A 129 3.69 -3.78 -0.34
CA VAL A 129 4.88 -4.11 0.45
C VAL A 129 4.55 -4.92 1.68
N HIS A 130 5.49 -5.74 2.12
CA HIS A 130 5.41 -6.40 3.42
C HIS A 130 5.66 -5.40 4.56
N GLN A 131 5.15 -5.71 5.76
CA GLN A 131 5.34 -4.85 6.94
C GLN A 131 6.69 -5.06 7.65
N TRP A 132 7.53 -5.94 7.12
CA TRP A 132 8.93 -6.13 7.49
C TRP A 132 9.88 -5.63 6.39
N ARG A 133 11.14 -5.43 6.76
CA ARG A 133 12.26 -5.15 5.83
C ARG A 133 13.19 -6.35 5.76
N VAL A 134 14.03 -6.40 4.73
CA VAL A 134 15.18 -7.33 4.69
C VAL A 134 16.44 -6.65 5.24
N ASP A 135 17.31 -7.40 5.91
CA ASP A 135 18.68 -6.95 6.22
C ASP A 135 19.60 -7.01 5.00
N ALA A 136 20.89 -6.70 5.17
CA ALA A 136 21.88 -6.63 4.08
C ALA A 136 22.02 -7.97 3.34
N GLU A 137 21.84 -9.08 4.04
CA GLU A 137 21.92 -10.45 3.55
C GLU A 137 20.62 -10.91 2.88
N GLY A 138 19.57 -10.09 2.92
CA GLY A 138 18.28 -10.39 2.30
C GLY A 138 17.31 -11.16 3.20
N VAL A 139 17.61 -11.27 4.50
CA VAL A 139 16.80 -12.02 5.46
C VAL A 139 15.66 -11.14 5.99
N PRO A 140 14.39 -11.61 5.92
CA PRO A 140 13.24 -10.91 6.49
C PRO A 140 13.36 -10.69 8.00
N GLN A 141 13.36 -9.42 8.41
CA GLN A 141 13.40 -9.01 9.81
C GLN A 141 12.02 -9.11 10.47
N ILE A 142 11.97 -8.75 11.75
CA ILE A 142 10.71 -8.52 12.48
C ILE A 142 9.99 -7.33 11.82
N PRO A 143 8.64 -7.35 11.69
CA PRO A 143 7.91 -6.21 11.19
C PRO A 143 8.20 -4.94 11.99
N ASP A 144 8.62 -3.89 11.29
CA ASP A 144 8.96 -2.58 11.86
C ASP A 144 7.74 -1.66 11.95
N ARG A 145 6.60 -2.11 11.45
CA ARG A 145 5.31 -1.45 11.62
C ARG A 145 4.15 -2.45 11.70
N LEU A 146 3.11 -2.06 12.44
CA LEU A 146 1.76 -2.60 12.39
C LEU A 146 0.95 -1.83 11.34
N VAL A 147 0.08 -2.54 10.62
CA VAL A 147 -0.96 -1.92 9.78
C VAL A 147 -2.35 -2.31 10.28
N VAL A 148 -3.20 -1.32 10.54
CA VAL A 148 -4.62 -1.52 10.85
C VAL A 148 -5.41 -1.12 9.61
N ASP A 149 -5.95 -2.09 8.89
CA ASP A 149 -6.69 -1.89 7.64
C ASP A 149 -8.19 -1.85 7.92
N LEU A 150 -8.80 -0.69 7.66
CA LEU A 150 -10.19 -0.38 7.95
C LEU A 150 -11.00 -0.41 6.66
N ASP A 151 -11.78 -1.47 6.49
CA ASP A 151 -12.56 -1.77 5.29
C ASP A 151 -14.06 -1.55 5.54
N PRO A 152 -14.66 -0.48 5.03
CA PRO A 152 -16.08 -0.20 5.27
C PRO A 152 -16.98 -1.10 4.43
N GLY A 153 -17.97 -1.72 5.08
CA GLY A 153 -19.05 -2.47 4.45
C GLY A 153 -20.24 -1.55 4.14
N PRO A 154 -20.70 -1.46 2.87
CA PRO A 154 -21.80 -0.58 2.50
C PRO A 154 -23.04 -0.76 3.41
N PRO A 155 -23.72 0.33 3.82
CA PRO A 155 -23.53 1.72 3.38
C PRO A 155 -22.39 2.50 4.06
N ALA A 156 -21.65 1.90 5.01
CA ALA A 156 -20.51 2.59 5.64
C ALA A 156 -19.45 2.99 4.60
N GLY A 157 -18.74 4.08 4.90
CA GLY A 157 -17.70 4.69 4.08
C GLY A 157 -16.54 5.22 4.92
N LEU A 158 -15.93 6.31 4.45
CA LEU A 158 -14.73 6.88 5.09
C LEU A 158 -15.03 7.59 6.42
N GLY A 159 -16.25 8.10 6.62
CA GLY A 159 -16.69 8.67 7.90
C GLY A 159 -16.65 7.64 9.03
N GLU A 160 -17.24 6.47 8.82
CA GLU A 160 -17.19 5.37 9.80
C GLU A 160 -15.75 4.86 9.99
N CYS A 161 -14.96 4.80 8.91
CA CYS A 161 -13.53 4.47 9.04
C CYS A 161 -12.79 5.48 9.92
N ALA A 162 -13.13 6.78 9.82
CA ALA A 162 -12.53 7.82 10.63
C ALA A 162 -12.93 7.69 12.10
N GLN A 163 -14.20 7.36 12.39
CA GLN A 163 -14.65 7.05 13.76
C GLN A 163 -13.86 5.89 14.35
N VAL A 164 -13.73 4.78 13.61
CA VAL A 164 -12.95 3.62 14.05
C VAL A 164 -11.46 3.94 14.17
N ALA A 165 -10.92 4.81 13.32
CA ALA A 165 -9.54 5.24 13.44
C ALA A 165 -9.25 5.99 14.74
N LEU A 166 -10.20 6.79 15.24
CA LEU A 166 -10.07 7.44 16.55
C LEU A 166 -10.06 6.41 17.69
N LEU A 167 -10.94 5.41 17.63
CA LEU A 167 -10.97 4.31 18.61
C LEU A 167 -9.67 3.51 18.62
N VAL A 168 -9.10 3.24 17.44
CA VAL A 168 -7.79 2.56 17.33
C VAL A 168 -6.68 3.42 17.93
N ARG A 169 -6.68 4.73 17.65
CA ARG A 169 -5.69 5.66 18.21
C ARG A 169 -5.72 5.67 19.74
N GLU A 170 -6.92 5.74 20.31
CA GLU A 170 -7.14 5.69 21.76
C GLU A 170 -6.69 4.34 22.35
N ALA A 171 -7.11 3.22 21.75
CA ALA A 171 -6.77 1.88 22.24
C ALA A 171 -5.27 1.56 22.19
N LEU A 172 -4.53 2.18 21.26
CA LEU A 172 -3.08 2.00 21.15
C LEU A 172 -2.28 3.05 21.94
N GLN A 173 -2.94 4.07 22.48
CA GLN A 173 -2.30 5.09 23.30
C GLN A 173 -1.70 4.46 24.57
N GLY A 174 -0.39 4.63 24.75
CA GLY A 174 0.34 4.03 25.88
C GLY A 174 0.71 2.54 25.70
N VAL A 175 0.21 1.87 24.65
CA VAL A 175 0.62 0.50 24.29
C VAL A 175 1.80 0.54 23.32
N LEU A 176 1.75 1.42 22.32
CA LEU A 176 2.83 1.64 21.36
C LEU A 176 3.24 3.13 21.41
N PRO A 177 4.52 3.47 21.62
CA PRO A 177 4.96 4.85 21.81
C PRO A 177 5.12 5.64 20.50
N GLY A 178 5.06 4.95 19.35
CA GLY A 178 5.26 5.56 18.03
C GLY A 178 4.03 6.32 17.52
N PRO A 179 4.23 7.34 16.68
CA PRO A 179 3.14 8.10 16.06
C PRO A 179 2.32 7.21 15.12
N ILE A 180 1.00 7.25 15.28
CA ILE A 180 0.06 6.53 14.38
C ILE A 180 -0.27 7.45 13.22
N ILE A 181 -0.06 6.99 11.99
CA ILE A 181 -0.31 7.79 10.78
C ILE A 181 -1.49 7.23 9.98
N PRO A 182 -2.58 8.00 9.82
CA PRO A 182 -3.70 7.62 8.97
C PRO A 182 -3.38 7.82 7.48
N VAL A 183 -3.77 6.85 6.66
CA VAL A 183 -3.54 6.81 5.21
C VAL A 183 -4.83 6.37 4.53
N THR A 184 -5.54 7.26 3.84
CA THR A 184 -6.69 6.84 3.03
C THR A 184 -6.20 5.88 1.96
N SER A 185 -6.83 4.71 1.81
CA SER A 185 -6.27 3.61 1.00
C SER A 185 -6.20 3.89 -0.51
N GLY A 186 -6.83 4.97 -0.98
CA GLY A 186 -7.09 5.25 -2.40
C GLY A 186 -8.25 4.44 -2.98
N ASN A 187 -8.86 3.52 -2.21
CA ASN A 187 -9.98 2.71 -2.65
C ASN A 187 -11.24 3.05 -1.85
N LYS A 188 -11.69 2.15 -0.96
CA LYS A 188 -12.88 2.39 -0.14
C LYS A 188 -12.54 2.77 1.29
N GLY A 189 -11.46 2.21 1.84
CA GLY A 189 -11.13 2.28 3.25
C GLY A 189 -9.99 3.22 3.61
N LEU A 190 -9.54 3.07 4.85
CA LEU A 190 -8.50 3.83 5.53
C LEU A 190 -7.52 2.84 6.18
N GLN A 191 -6.25 3.18 6.24
CA GLN A 191 -5.21 2.41 6.91
C GLN A 191 -4.58 3.24 8.02
N LEU A 192 -4.20 2.61 9.11
CA LEU A 192 -3.34 3.23 10.12
C LEU A 192 -2.01 2.49 10.16
N TYR A 193 -0.92 3.23 10.04
CA TYR A 193 0.43 2.71 10.19
C TYR A 193 0.96 3.08 11.57
N VAL A 194 1.46 2.09 12.31
CA VAL A 194 2.01 2.29 13.66
C VAL A 194 3.43 1.74 13.69
N PRO A 195 4.46 2.56 13.95
CA PRO A 195 5.82 2.07 14.13
C PRO A 195 5.91 1.08 15.29
N THR A 196 6.68 0.01 15.09
CA THR A 196 6.86 -1.05 16.10
C THR A 196 8.34 -1.41 16.35
N PRO A 197 9.26 -0.44 16.54
CA PRO A 197 10.69 -0.73 16.74
C PRO A 197 10.98 -1.52 18.02
N GLN A 198 10.07 -1.52 18.99
CA GLN A 198 10.18 -2.23 20.26
C GLN A 198 9.82 -3.71 20.18
N LEU A 199 9.21 -4.15 19.08
CA LEU A 199 8.82 -5.55 18.93
C LEU A 199 10.05 -6.44 18.72
N ARG A 200 10.01 -7.59 19.38
CA ARG A 200 11.04 -8.64 19.40
C ARG A 200 10.62 -9.81 18.53
N ALA A 201 11.55 -10.74 18.30
CA ALA A 201 11.31 -11.91 17.44
C ALA A 201 10.16 -12.79 17.92
N ALA A 202 9.88 -12.80 19.23
CA ALA A 202 8.77 -13.52 19.83
C ALA A 202 7.41 -12.82 19.66
N ASP A 203 7.40 -11.53 19.31
CA ASP A 203 6.16 -10.77 19.20
C ASP A 203 5.45 -11.08 17.88
N ASP A 204 4.15 -11.39 17.98
CA ASP A 204 3.30 -11.61 16.82
C ASP A 204 2.42 -10.38 16.55
N THR A 205 2.83 -9.56 15.57
CA THR A 205 2.06 -8.39 15.13
C THR A 205 0.65 -8.76 14.67
N ARG A 206 0.44 -9.98 14.16
CA ARG A 206 -0.89 -10.48 13.79
C ARG A 206 -1.75 -10.70 15.04
N ALA A 207 -1.18 -11.27 16.11
CA ALA A 207 -1.89 -11.47 17.36
C ALA A 207 -2.27 -10.13 18.01
N LEU A 208 -1.37 -9.15 18.00
CA LEU A 208 -1.66 -7.79 18.47
C LEU A 208 -2.81 -7.15 17.68
N ALA A 209 -2.74 -7.22 16.34
CA ALA A 209 -3.80 -6.71 15.46
C ALA A 209 -5.14 -7.40 15.71
N GLN A 210 -5.12 -8.72 15.88
CA GLN A 210 -6.31 -9.53 16.11
C GLN A 210 -6.95 -9.20 17.47
N GLY A 211 -6.15 -9.09 18.54
CA GLY A 211 -6.65 -8.71 19.86
C GLY A 211 -7.27 -7.32 19.86
N LEU A 212 -6.65 -6.35 19.20
CA LEU A 212 -7.22 -5.02 18.99
C LEU A 212 -8.56 -5.08 18.24
N ALA A 213 -8.62 -5.83 17.14
CA ALA A 213 -9.84 -5.99 16.34
C ALA A 213 -10.99 -6.59 17.16
N GLU A 214 -10.71 -7.64 17.93
CA GLU A 214 -11.68 -8.34 18.77
C GLU A 214 -12.16 -7.47 19.94
N ALA A 215 -11.25 -6.74 20.61
CA ALA A 215 -11.60 -5.81 21.67
C ALA A 215 -12.52 -4.68 21.16
N LEU A 216 -12.15 -4.03 20.06
CA LEU A 216 -12.97 -2.95 19.48
C LEU A 216 -14.30 -3.46 18.94
N ALA A 217 -14.35 -4.65 18.34
CA ALA A 217 -15.60 -5.27 17.90
C ALA A 217 -16.53 -5.62 19.08
N ALA A 218 -15.97 -5.99 20.24
CA ALA A 218 -16.75 -6.26 21.45
C ALA A 218 -17.29 -4.98 22.10
N GLN A 219 -16.48 -3.91 22.13
CA GLN A 219 -16.86 -2.62 22.74
C GLN A 219 -17.79 -1.79 21.84
N HIS A 220 -17.60 -1.87 20.52
CA HIS A 220 -18.35 -1.09 19.52
C HIS A 220 -19.01 -1.99 18.46
N PRO A 221 -19.87 -2.95 18.83
CA PRO A 221 -20.39 -3.96 17.91
C PRO A 221 -21.31 -3.42 16.82
N HIS A 222 -21.81 -2.19 16.97
CA HIS A 222 -22.62 -1.50 15.97
C HIS A 222 -21.77 -0.87 14.85
N LEU A 223 -20.46 -0.63 15.10
CA LEU A 223 -19.56 0.08 14.20
C LEU A 223 -18.43 -0.80 13.67
N VAL A 224 -17.92 -1.73 14.48
CA VAL A 224 -16.72 -2.53 14.17
C VAL A 224 -17.08 -4.01 13.99
N VAL A 225 -16.40 -4.66 13.05
CA VAL A 225 -16.42 -6.12 12.92
C VAL A 225 -15.01 -6.67 12.70
N SER A 226 -14.67 -7.76 13.41
CA SER A 226 -13.36 -8.43 13.31
C SER A 226 -13.41 -9.78 12.60
N ARG A 227 -14.61 -10.31 12.34
CA ARG A 227 -14.83 -11.58 11.63
C ARG A 227 -14.77 -11.36 10.12
N MET A 228 -14.07 -12.26 9.42
CA MET A 228 -13.89 -12.17 7.98
C MET A 228 -15.19 -12.33 7.17
N THR A 229 -16.24 -12.91 7.74
CA THR A 229 -17.51 -13.18 7.05
C THR A 229 -18.13 -11.90 6.49
N LYS A 230 -18.37 -11.84 5.18
CA LYS A 230 -18.95 -10.64 4.53
C LYS A 230 -20.37 -10.33 5.00
N ALA A 231 -21.14 -11.34 5.39
CA ALA A 231 -22.54 -11.20 5.80
C ALA A 231 -22.74 -10.28 7.02
N VAL A 232 -21.72 -10.11 7.88
CA VAL A 232 -21.81 -9.29 9.10
C VAL A 232 -21.24 -7.87 8.94
N ARG A 233 -20.82 -7.50 7.73
CA ARG A 233 -20.19 -6.21 7.42
C ARG A 233 -21.14 -5.06 7.06
N PRO A 234 -22.41 -5.26 6.62
CA PRO A 234 -23.23 -4.12 6.21
C PRO A 234 -23.33 -3.04 7.30
N GLY A 235 -23.01 -1.80 6.94
CA GLY A 235 -23.03 -0.64 7.84
C GLY A 235 -21.90 -0.60 8.88
N LYS A 236 -20.90 -1.47 8.78
CA LYS A 236 -19.79 -1.58 9.74
C LYS A 236 -18.43 -1.50 9.06
N VAL A 237 -17.40 -1.19 9.84
CA VAL A 237 -16.01 -1.22 9.42
C VAL A 237 -15.40 -2.56 9.82
N PHE A 238 -14.94 -3.30 8.82
CA PHE A 238 -14.14 -4.50 9.03
C PHE A 238 -12.70 -4.11 9.34
N LEU A 239 -12.19 -4.53 10.50
CA LEU A 239 -10.79 -4.36 10.86
C LEU A 239 -10.02 -5.60 10.40
N ASP A 240 -9.34 -5.51 9.24
CA ASP A 240 -8.61 -6.63 8.65
C ASP A 240 -7.24 -6.84 9.31
N TRP A 241 -7.26 -7.44 10.49
CA TRP A 241 -6.04 -7.79 11.23
C TRP A 241 -5.11 -8.73 10.45
N SER A 242 -5.61 -9.44 9.44
CA SER A 242 -4.82 -10.43 8.69
C SER A 242 -3.74 -9.81 7.81
N GLN A 243 -3.80 -8.50 7.53
CA GLN A 243 -2.76 -7.74 6.82
C GLN A 243 -1.39 -7.80 7.50
N ASN A 244 -1.36 -8.10 8.81
CA ASN A 244 -0.12 -8.23 9.59
C ASN A 244 0.51 -9.63 9.52
N THR A 245 -0.06 -10.55 8.73
CA THR A 245 0.57 -11.85 8.49
C THR A 245 1.86 -11.67 7.69
N ARG A 246 2.96 -12.33 8.08
CA ARG A 246 4.28 -12.19 7.41
C ARG A 246 4.28 -12.40 5.89
N ALA A 247 3.34 -13.17 5.35
CA ALA A 247 3.23 -13.47 3.92
C ALA A 247 2.35 -12.46 3.14
N LYS A 248 1.66 -11.54 3.82
CA LYS A 248 0.78 -10.55 3.20
C LYS A 248 1.54 -9.27 2.88
N THR A 249 1.11 -8.62 1.81
CA THR A 249 1.53 -7.28 1.42
C THR A 249 0.32 -6.35 1.44
N THR A 250 0.56 -5.10 1.78
CA THR A 250 -0.45 -4.03 1.80
C THR A 250 0.00 -2.90 0.88
N ILE A 251 -0.95 -2.18 0.30
CA ILE A 251 -0.67 -1.03 -0.58
C ILE A 251 0.29 -0.06 0.13
N CYS A 252 1.38 0.30 -0.53
CA CYS A 252 2.36 1.22 0.03
C CYS A 252 1.78 2.64 0.08
N PRO A 253 1.99 3.41 1.17
CA PRO A 253 1.73 4.84 1.17
C PRO A 253 2.35 5.51 -0.07
N TYR A 254 1.63 6.47 -0.65
CA TYR A 254 1.92 7.16 -1.91
C TYR A 254 1.78 6.32 -3.19
N SER A 255 1.50 5.01 -3.13
CA SER A 255 1.20 4.22 -4.32
C SER A 255 -0.12 4.67 -4.96
N LEU A 256 -0.16 4.67 -6.30
CA LEU A 256 -1.40 4.77 -7.05
C LEU A 256 -2.28 3.54 -6.79
N ARG A 257 -3.58 3.68 -7.09
CA ARG A 257 -4.55 2.58 -7.16
C ARG A 257 -4.95 2.34 -8.60
N GLY A 258 -5.07 1.08 -8.99
CA GLY A 258 -5.51 0.69 -10.33
C GLY A 258 -7.02 0.45 -10.41
N ARG A 259 -7.77 0.73 -9.34
CA ARG A 259 -9.22 0.50 -9.30
C ARG A 259 -9.99 1.73 -9.78
N GLY A 260 -10.72 1.57 -10.88
CA GLY A 260 -11.55 2.63 -11.47
C GLY A 260 -10.88 3.32 -12.65
N GLY A 261 -11.63 4.16 -13.35
CA GLY A 261 -11.15 4.85 -14.55
C GLY A 261 -10.36 6.13 -14.30
N SER A 262 -10.18 6.53 -13.03
CA SER A 262 -9.43 7.72 -12.60
C SER A 262 -8.47 7.35 -11.47
N PRO A 263 -7.23 7.89 -11.47
CA PRO A 263 -6.24 7.52 -10.47
C PRO A 263 -6.54 8.13 -9.11
N THR A 264 -6.37 7.32 -8.08
CA THR A 264 -6.33 7.72 -6.67
C THR A 264 -5.06 7.18 -6.01
N VAL A 265 -4.75 7.65 -4.81
CA VAL A 265 -3.51 7.35 -4.10
C VAL A 265 -3.80 6.83 -2.70
N ALA A 266 -2.99 5.89 -2.23
CA ALA A 266 -2.87 5.56 -0.80
C ALA A 266 -2.23 6.75 -0.05
N ALA A 267 -3.03 7.74 0.30
CA ALA A 267 -2.55 9.07 0.68
C ALA A 267 -2.55 9.31 2.20
N PRO A 268 -1.40 9.66 2.80
CA PRO A 268 -1.31 10.07 4.21
C PRO A 268 -2.18 11.28 4.54
N ARG A 269 -2.75 11.27 5.75
CA ARG A 269 -3.71 12.25 6.26
C ARG A 269 -3.25 12.78 7.61
N SER A 270 -3.69 13.99 7.93
CA SER A 270 -3.55 14.52 9.28
C SER A 270 -4.66 13.98 10.19
N TRP A 271 -4.40 13.91 11.49
CA TRP A 271 -5.44 13.56 12.47
C TRP A 271 -6.59 14.58 12.50
N ALA A 272 -6.31 15.87 12.28
CA ALA A 272 -7.36 16.90 12.19
C ALA A 272 -8.36 16.63 11.04
N GLU A 273 -7.92 16.01 9.94
CA GLU A 273 -8.84 15.59 8.87
C GLU A 273 -9.67 14.38 9.27
N ILE A 274 -9.09 13.43 10.01
CA ILE A 274 -9.79 12.25 10.52
C ILE A 274 -10.82 12.67 11.58
N GLU A 275 -10.44 13.53 12.53
CA GLU A 275 -11.32 14.05 13.57
C GLU A 275 -12.51 14.82 12.96
N ARG A 276 -12.26 15.65 11.94
CA ARG A 276 -13.34 16.34 11.22
C ARG A 276 -14.30 15.37 10.53
N ALA A 277 -13.76 14.31 9.91
CA ALA A 277 -14.55 13.31 9.22
C ALA A 277 -15.39 12.45 10.18
N ALA A 278 -14.83 12.10 11.33
CA ALA A 278 -15.51 11.28 12.34
C ALA A 278 -16.73 12.00 12.96
N ASN A 279 -16.69 13.33 13.03
CA ASN A 279 -17.70 14.17 13.67
C ASN A 279 -18.66 14.86 12.69
N SER A 280 -18.58 14.55 11.40
CA SER A 280 -19.41 15.18 10.36
C SER A 280 -20.55 14.26 9.94
N GLU A 281 -21.76 14.79 9.82
CA GLU A 281 -22.92 14.07 9.26
C GLU A 281 -22.84 13.95 7.73
N VAL A 282 -22.03 14.78 7.08
CA VAL A 282 -21.75 14.72 5.64
C VAL A 282 -20.36 14.17 5.39
N ASP A 283 -20.18 13.42 4.29
CA ASP A 283 -18.87 12.88 3.94
C ASP A 283 -17.91 14.00 3.49
N VAL A 284 -16.97 14.33 4.37
CA VAL A 284 -15.93 15.35 4.14
C VAL A 284 -14.58 14.73 3.83
N LEU A 285 -14.43 13.40 3.95
CA LEU A 285 -13.17 12.70 3.71
C LEU A 285 -13.25 11.92 2.41
N ARG A 286 -12.38 12.26 1.47
CA ARG A 286 -12.32 11.61 0.16
C ARG A 286 -10.94 11.04 -0.12
N GLN A 287 -10.92 10.03 -0.98
CA GLN A 287 -9.68 9.56 -1.61
C GLN A 287 -9.05 10.71 -2.42
N LEU A 288 -7.72 10.76 -2.45
CA LEU A 288 -7.00 11.82 -3.15
C LEU A 288 -6.51 11.38 -4.52
N THR A 289 -6.52 12.32 -5.47
CA THR A 289 -5.88 12.16 -6.77
C THR A 289 -4.36 12.40 -6.68
N PRO A 290 -3.57 11.96 -7.68
CA PRO A 290 -2.13 12.21 -7.74
C PRO A 290 -1.76 13.68 -7.58
N ARG A 291 -2.46 14.57 -8.29
CA ARG A 291 -2.26 16.02 -8.21
C ARG A 291 -2.47 16.56 -6.80
N GLN A 292 -3.57 16.17 -6.15
CA GLN A 292 -3.87 16.61 -4.78
C GLN A 292 -2.82 16.13 -3.78
N VAL A 293 -2.27 14.93 -3.96
CA VAL A 293 -1.19 14.42 -3.11
C VAL A 293 0.08 15.26 -3.28
N LEU A 294 0.47 15.60 -4.51
CA LEU A 294 1.65 16.44 -4.75
C LEU A 294 1.47 17.86 -4.20
N GLU A 295 0.32 18.48 -4.41
CA GLU A 295 -0.01 19.80 -3.85
C GLU A 295 0.09 19.80 -2.32
N ARG A 296 -0.39 18.74 -1.67
CA ARG A 296 -0.31 18.59 -0.21
C ARG A 296 1.10 18.31 0.27
N LEU A 297 1.86 17.48 -0.43
CA LEU A 297 3.25 17.21 -0.09
C LEU A 297 4.09 18.49 -0.14
N GLN A 298 3.84 19.36 -1.11
CA GLN A 298 4.48 20.67 -1.21
C GLN A 298 4.05 21.62 -0.07
N ARG A 299 2.78 21.62 0.31
CA ARG A 299 2.23 22.52 1.33
C ARG A 299 2.55 22.09 2.76
N ASP A 300 2.41 20.80 3.05
CA ASP A 300 2.38 20.23 4.40
C ASP A 300 3.63 19.37 4.71
N GLY A 301 4.43 19.03 3.71
CA GLY A 301 5.53 18.07 3.84
C GLY A 301 5.05 16.61 3.85
N ASP A 302 5.98 15.69 4.11
CA ASP A 302 5.71 14.25 4.17
C ASP A 302 5.14 13.87 5.54
N LEU A 303 3.84 13.57 5.60
CA LEU A 303 3.16 13.15 6.85
C LEU A 303 3.57 11.74 7.32
N MET A 304 4.26 10.95 6.47
CA MET A 304 4.82 9.66 6.86
C MET A 304 6.25 9.78 7.39
N ASN A 305 6.86 10.97 7.33
CA ASN A 305 8.19 11.23 7.85
C ASN A 305 8.09 11.59 9.33
N VAL A 306 7.95 10.56 10.16
CA VAL A 306 7.80 10.63 11.62
C VAL A 306 8.76 9.71 12.35
#